data_AF-Q1MEA3-F1
#
_entry.id   AF-Q1MEA3-F1
#
_cell.length_a   1.000
_cell.length_b   1.000
_cell.length_c   1.000
_cell.angle_alpha   90.00
_cell.angle_beta   90.00
_cell.angle_gamma   90.00
#
_symmetry.space_group_name_H-M   'P 1'
#
loop_
_entity.id
_entity.type
_entity.pdbx_description
1 polymer ?
#
loop_
_entity_poly.entity_id
_entity_poly.type
_entity_poly.pdbx_seq_one_letter_code
_entity_poly.pdbx_strand_id
1 'polypeptide(L)'
;MNDTNPSVTEADLHAYADGQLPETARARIDAFLADNPDEAAMVAEWQAQNTGIRSLFAGYEKTKETDALLVSPPRGSSSGRKRAAIAAAALLVFALGAVSGHYGPAFLEKPELQLAASETLPKQAETAFMVYAAEVRHPVEVFANEEAHLATWLGKRLAIENLKIPNLQSLGFKLVGGRLLPVDGRPGAMFMYENQAGERLTVLVGRNTENRTTSFRFASSDNLETFYWIDGELGYAVTGEISRETLREVAEECYRQFPS
;
A
#
# COMPACT_ATOMS: atom_id res chain seq x y z
N MET A 1 12.39 1.94 -65.20
CA MET A 1 13.14 1.78 -63.93
C MET A 1 12.71 2.92 -63.05
N ASN A 2 11.90 2.65 -62.01
CA ASN A 2 11.37 3.69 -61.14
C ASN A 2 12.37 3.92 -60.00
N ASP A 3 13.06 5.05 -60.06
CA ASP A 3 13.87 5.56 -58.96
C ASP A 3 12.95 5.98 -57.82
N THR A 4 12.87 5.17 -56.77
CA THR A 4 12.33 5.58 -55.47
C THR A 4 13.24 6.66 -54.89
N ASN A 5 12.94 7.92 -55.18
CA ASN A 5 13.51 9.06 -54.48
C ASN A 5 12.92 9.04 -53.04
N PRO A 6 13.69 8.70 -52.00
CA PRO A 6 13.15 8.73 -50.65
C PRO A 6 12.84 10.20 -50.31
N SER A 7 11.58 10.47 -49.99
CA SER A 7 11.12 11.77 -49.49
C SER A 7 12.07 12.27 -48.41
N VAL A 8 12.51 13.53 -48.50
CA VAL A 8 13.29 14.17 -47.44
C VAL A 8 12.49 14.10 -46.14
N THR A 9 13.11 13.57 -45.10
CA THR A 9 12.49 13.46 -43.78
C THR A 9 12.99 14.56 -42.85
N GLU A 10 12.25 14.88 -41.79
CA GLU A 10 12.69 15.81 -40.75
C GLU A 10 14.04 15.39 -40.12
N ALA A 11 14.27 14.08 -39.96
CA ALA A 11 15.54 13.55 -39.49
C ALA A 11 16.71 13.88 -40.43
N ASP A 12 16.47 13.90 -41.75
CA ASP A 12 17.48 14.32 -42.73
C ASP A 12 17.81 15.81 -42.59
N LEU A 13 16.81 16.65 -42.28
CA LEU A 13 16.99 18.09 -42.09
C LEU A 13 17.77 18.41 -40.81
N HIS A 14 17.50 17.69 -39.72
CA HIS A 14 18.32 17.77 -38.51
C HIS A 14 19.77 17.31 -38.76
N ALA A 15 19.95 16.16 -39.44
CA ALA A 15 21.29 15.68 -39.78
C ALA A 15 22.05 16.67 -40.70
N TYR A 16 21.33 17.36 -41.58
CA TYR A 16 21.87 18.45 -42.39
C TYR A 16 22.30 19.65 -41.52
N ALA A 17 21.43 20.10 -40.61
CA ALA A 17 21.72 21.21 -39.68
C ALA A 17 22.92 20.92 -38.77
N ASP A 18 23.12 19.66 -38.40
CA ASP A 18 24.24 19.22 -37.55
C ASP A 18 25.55 18.96 -38.32
N GLY A 19 25.50 18.96 -39.66
CA GLY A 19 26.64 18.66 -40.54
C GLY A 19 26.99 17.18 -40.63
N GLN A 20 26.07 16.29 -40.23
CA GLN A 20 26.28 14.83 -40.12
C GLN A 20 25.91 14.05 -41.40
N LEU A 21 25.52 14.73 -42.48
CA LEU A 21 25.22 14.07 -43.75
C LEU A 21 26.47 13.85 -44.64
N PRO A 22 26.57 12.69 -45.32
CA PRO A 22 27.57 12.49 -46.38
C PRO A 22 27.31 13.42 -47.57
N GLU A 23 28.35 13.74 -48.34
CA GLU A 23 28.30 14.75 -49.42
C GLU A 23 27.20 14.48 -50.46
N THR A 24 26.98 13.22 -50.83
CA THR A 24 25.94 12.82 -51.78
C THR A 24 24.52 13.03 -51.25
N ALA A 25 24.30 12.87 -49.94
CA ALA A 25 23.03 13.15 -49.29
C ALA A 25 22.80 14.65 -49.10
N ARG A 26 23.87 15.41 -48.85
CA ARG A 26 23.82 16.87 -48.69
C ARG A 26 23.30 17.56 -49.95
N ALA A 27 23.84 17.22 -51.13
CA ALA A 27 23.40 17.81 -52.40
C ALA A 27 21.90 17.58 -52.70
N ARG A 28 21.35 16.44 -52.27
CA ARG A 28 19.91 16.15 -52.36
C ARG A 28 19.10 17.08 -51.45
N ILE A 29 19.55 17.30 -50.22
CA ILE A 29 18.89 18.20 -49.27
C ILE A 29 19.01 19.65 -49.73
N ASP A 30 20.16 20.07 -50.27
CA ASP A 30 20.35 21.41 -50.83
C ASP A 30 19.33 21.69 -51.95
N ALA A 31 19.11 20.73 -52.86
CA ALA A 31 18.10 20.85 -53.91
C ALA A 31 16.68 20.93 -53.34
N PHE A 32 16.37 20.14 -52.30
CA PHE A 32 15.08 20.20 -51.62
C PHE A 32 14.84 21.55 -50.92
N LEU A 33 15.84 22.08 -50.22
CA LEU A 33 15.74 23.36 -49.52
C LEU A 33 15.63 24.55 -50.48
N ALA A 34 16.21 24.45 -51.68
CA ALA A 34 16.03 25.46 -52.72
C ALA A 34 14.56 25.59 -53.18
N ASP A 35 13.83 24.48 -53.21
CA ASP A 35 12.42 24.42 -53.60
C ASP A 35 11.44 24.61 -52.42
N ASN A 36 11.93 24.60 -51.17
CA ASN A 36 11.12 24.68 -49.94
C ASN A 36 11.65 25.76 -48.98
N PRO A 37 11.28 27.05 -49.17
CA PRO A 37 11.85 28.16 -48.43
C PRO A 37 11.52 28.16 -46.93
N ASP A 38 10.36 27.63 -46.53
CA ASP A 38 9.97 27.53 -45.12
C ASP A 38 10.86 26.54 -44.36
N GLU A 39 11.13 25.38 -44.96
CA GLU A 39 12.07 24.38 -44.43
C GLU A 39 13.51 24.92 -44.38
N ALA A 40 13.90 25.70 -45.39
CA ALA A 40 15.21 26.36 -45.41
C ALA A 40 15.37 27.38 -44.28
N ALA A 41 14.32 28.16 -43.98
CA ALA A 41 14.32 29.09 -42.87
C ALA A 41 14.43 28.37 -41.52
N MET A 42 13.69 27.26 -41.34
CA MET A 42 13.73 26.45 -40.12
C MET A 42 15.11 25.81 -39.90
N VAL A 43 15.72 25.23 -40.95
CA VAL A 43 17.08 24.68 -40.88
C VAL A 43 18.11 25.76 -40.55
N ALA A 44 17.98 26.96 -41.13
CA ALA A 44 18.88 28.07 -40.84
C ALA A 44 18.77 28.53 -39.36
N GLU A 45 17.57 28.52 -38.79
CA GLU A 45 17.36 28.80 -37.37
C GLU A 45 18.07 27.75 -36.49
N TRP A 46 17.90 26.46 -36.80
CA TRP A 46 18.60 25.38 -36.07
C TRP A 46 20.12 25.51 -36.16
N GLN A 47 20.67 25.85 -37.34
CA GLN A 47 22.09 26.09 -37.51
C GLN A 47 22.59 27.28 -36.67
N ALA A 48 21.80 28.35 -36.57
CA ALA A 48 22.11 29.49 -35.73
C ALA A 48 22.08 29.12 -34.23
N GLN A 49 21.08 28.34 -33.79
CA GLN A 49 21.00 27.83 -32.42
C GLN A 49 22.18 26.91 -32.09
N ASN A 50 22.51 25.96 -32.96
CA ASN A 50 23.66 25.07 -32.84
C ASN A 50 24.98 25.86 -32.72
N THR A 51 25.15 26.89 -33.53
CA THR A 51 26.32 27.78 -33.47
C THR A 51 26.36 28.54 -32.14
N GLY A 52 25.23 29.05 -31.67
CA GLY A 52 25.09 29.73 -30.37
C GLY A 52 25.49 28.82 -29.21
N ILE A 53 24.95 27.60 -29.16
CA ILE A 53 25.30 26.60 -28.14
C ILE A 53 26.79 26.27 -28.18
N ARG A 54 27.35 25.96 -29.36
CA ARG A 54 28.79 25.68 -29.51
C ARG A 54 29.64 26.84 -29.00
N SER A 55 29.26 28.09 -29.30
CA SER A 55 29.99 29.27 -28.84
C SER A 55 29.95 29.44 -27.31
N LEU A 56 28.79 29.20 -26.68
CA LEU A 56 28.62 29.29 -25.22
C LEU A 56 29.47 28.24 -24.48
N PHE A 57 29.63 27.06 -25.08
CA PHE A 57 30.32 25.93 -24.46
C PHE A 57 31.75 25.69 -24.95
N ALA A 58 32.24 26.45 -25.94
CA ALA A 58 33.59 26.28 -26.48
C ALA A 58 34.71 26.34 -25.42
N GLY A 59 34.53 27.15 -24.36
CA GLY A 59 35.50 27.24 -23.26
C GLY A 59 35.51 26.04 -22.30
N TYR A 60 34.49 25.18 -22.35
CA TYR A 60 34.35 23.99 -21.52
C TYR A 60 34.69 22.69 -22.26
N GLU A 61 34.84 22.75 -23.59
CA GLU A 61 35.20 21.61 -24.43
C GLU A 61 36.61 21.12 -24.08
N LYS A 62 36.69 20.02 -23.32
CA LYS A 62 37.93 19.35 -22.96
C LYS A 62 37.83 17.88 -23.32
N THR A 63 38.31 17.53 -24.52
CA THR A 63 38.44 16.13 -24.94
C THR A 63 39.42 15.42 -24.01
N LYS A 64 38.95 14.35 -23.37
CA LYS A 64 39.80 13.42 -22.60
C LYS A 64 39.97 12.14 -23.40
N GLU A 65 41.12 11.51 -23.24
CA GLU A 65 41.45 10.23 -23.89
C GLU A 65 40.45 9.11 -23.50
N THR A 66 39.78 9.26 -22.35
CA THR A 66 38.76 8.34 -21.85
C THR A 66 37.37 8.53 -22.46
N ASP A 67 37.11 9.62 -23.20
CA ASP A 67 35.76 9.91 -23.71
C ASP A 67 35.30 8.87 -24.74
N ALA A 68 36.24 8.25 -25.47
CA ALA A 68 35.96 7.11 -26.36
C ALA A 68 35.40 5.87 -25.63
N LEU A 69 35.65 5.76 -24.32
CA LEU A 69 35.14 4.66 -23.49
C LEU A 69 33.68 4.87 -23.08
N LEU A 70 33.14 6.09 -23.15
CA LEU A 70 31.74 6.39 -22.82
C LEU A 70 30.76 5.91 -23.90
N VAL A 71 31.25 5.73 -25.14
CA VAL A 71 30.43 5.35 -26.32
C VAL A 71 30.72 3.91 -26.76
N SER A 72 31.71 3.26 -26.17
CA SER A 72 32.02 1.86 -26.46
C SER A 72 31.17 0.94 -25.57
N PRO A 73 30.23 0.13 -26.11
CA PRO A 73 29.55 -0.86 -25.30
C PRO A 73 30.59 -1.85 -24.75
N PRO A 74 30.49 -2.26 -23.47
CA PRO A 74 31.44 -3.22 -22.92
C PRO A 74 31.39 -4.48 -23.77
N ARG A 75 32.51 -4.82 -24.42
CA ARG A 75 32.68 -6.12 -25.10
C ARG A 75 32.76 -7.20 -24.02
N GLY A 76 31.60 -7.55 -23.47
CA GLY A 76 31.47 -8.66 -22.54
C GLY A 76 31.74 -9.94 -23.30
N SER A 77 32.93 -10.54 -23.12
CA SER A 77 33.17 -11.91 -23.52
C SER A 77 32.24 -12.80 -22.70
N SER A 78 31.09 -13.13 -23.26
CA SER A 78 30.16 -14.08 -22.66
C SER A 78 30.80 -15.46 -22.72
N SER A 79 31.54 -15.84 -21.69
CA SER A 79 32.10 -17.18 -21.61
C SER A 79 30.95 -18.19 -21.48
N GLY A 80 30.89 -19.17 -22.40
CA GLY A 80 29.82 -20.18 -22.42
C GLY A 80 29.66 -20.93 -21.10
N ARG A 81 30.73 -20.99 -20.28
CA ARG A 81 30.70 -21.55 -18.92
C ARG A 81 29.81 -20.77 -17.95
N LYS A 82 29.74 -19.43 -18.06
CA LYS A 82 28.83 -18.62 -17.21
C LYS A 82 27.37 -18.87 -17.57
N ARG A 83 27.05 -18.99 -18.87
CA ARG A 83 25.69 -19.33 -19.31
C ARG A 83 25.27 -20.74 -18.89
N ALA A 84 26.19 -21.71 -18.97
CA ALA A 84 25.94 -23.07 -18.48
C ALA A 84 25.73 -23.11 -16.96
N ALA A 85 26.51 -22.35 -16.18
CA ALA A 85 26.34 -22.24 -14.73
C ALA A 85 24.99 -21.60 -14.34
N ILE A 86 24.57 -20.56 -15.06
CA ILE A 86 23.25 -19.92 -14.83
C ILE A 86 22.10 -20.88 -15.16
N ALA A 87 22.21 -21.62 -16.27
CA ALA A 87 21.20 -22.62 -16.64
C ALA A 87 21.12 -23.76 -15.61
N ALA A 88 22.27 -24.24 -15.11
CA ALA A 88 22.33 -25.25 -14.07
C ALA A 88 21.72 -24.75 -12.75
N ALA A 89 22.00 -23.50 -12.37
CA ALA A 89 21.41 -22.87 -11.19
C ALA A 89 19.89 -22.71 -11.32
N ALA A 90 19.40 -22.27 -12.49
CA ALA A 90 17.97 -22.14 -12.76
C ALA A 90 17.23 -23.49 -12.68
N LEU A 91 17.83 -24.56 -13.22
CA LEU A 91 17.27 -25.92 -13.13
C LEU A 91 17.26 -26.43 -11.69
N LEU A 92 18.29 -26.13 -10.89
CA LEU A 92 18.31 -26.48 -9.48
C LEU A 92 17.23 -25.74 -8.69
N VAL A 93 17.09 -24.42 -8.88
CA VAL A 93 16.03 -23.64 -8.22
C VAL A 93 14.64 -24.13 -8.65
N PHE A 94 14.44 -24.45 -9.92
CA PHE A 94 13.17 -24.97 -10.41
C PHE A 94 12.87 -26.37 -9.86
N ALA A 95 13.85 -27.27 -9.79
CA ALA A 95 13.69 -28.59 -9.21
C ALA A 95 13.43 -28.52 -7.69
N LEU A 96 14.15 -27.65 -6.97
CA LEU A 96 13.89 -27.35 -5.56
C LEU A 96 12.48 -26.79 -5.36
N GLY A 97 12.04 -25.86 -6.20
CA GLY A 97 10.69 -25.31 -6.18
C GLY A 97 9.61 -26.36 -6.48
N ALA A 98 9.84 -27.23 -7.47
CA ALA A 98 8.89 -28.29 -7.84
C ALA A 98 8.75 -29.36 -6.76
N VAL A 99 9.86 -29.79 -6.14
CA VAL A 99 9.84 -30.73 -5.01
C VAL A 99 9.19 -30.10 -3.79
N SER A 100 9.49 -28.82 -3.50
CA SER A 100 8.87 -28.07 -2.41
C SER A 100 7.38 -27.82 -2.66
N GLY A 101 6.94 -27.65 -3.90
CA GLY A 101 5.53 -27.43 -4.24
C GLY A 101 4.69 -28.70 -4.21
N HIS A 102 5.28 -29.86 -4.55
CA HIS A 102 4.54 -31.13 -4.62
C HIS A 102 4.55 -31.91 -3.29
N TYR A 103 5.62 -31.82 -2.50
CA TYR A 103 5.76 -32.51 -1.20
C TYR A 103 5.79 -31.56 0.02
N GLY A 104 5.87 -30.24 -0.20
CA GLY A 104 5.82 -29.24 0.87
C GLY A 104 4.54 -29.21 1.70
N PRO A 105 3.33 -29.56 1.20
CA PRO A 105 2.14 -29.56 2.04
C PRO A 105 2.19 -30.57 3.21
N ALA A 106 3.08 -31.56 3.16
CA ALA A 106 3.19 -32.61 4.19
C ALA A 106 4.33 -32.38 5.21
N PHE A 107 5.31 -31.51 4.90
CA PHE A 107 6.43 -31.17 5.81
C PHE A 107 6.47 -29.69 6.21
N LEU A 108 5.69 -28.85 5.52
CA LEU A 108 5.40 -27.46 5.86
C LEU A 108 3.90 -27.33 6.17
N GLU A 109 3.37 -28.21 7.01
CA GLU A 109 2.47 -27.72 8.05
C GLU A 109 3.30 -26.73 8.88
N LYS A 110 3.43 -25.51 8.34
CA LYS A 110 3.64 -24.35 9.19
C LYS A 110 2.51 -24.45 10.21
N PRO A 111 2.78 -24.49 11.53
CA PRO A 111 1.72 -24.16 12.46
C PRO A 111 1.18 -22.83 11.96
N GLU A 112 -0.11 -22.81 11.58
CA GLU A 112 -0.74 -21.59 11.14
C GLU A 112 -0.38 -20.47 12.09
N LEU A 113 -0.29 -19.28 11.53
CA LEU A 113 -0.12 -17.99 12.18
C LEU A 113 -1.19 -17.74 13.26
N GLN A 114 -1.24 -18.55 14.33
CA GLN A 114 -2.11 -18.34 15.49
C GLN A 114 -1.76 -17.02 16.21
N LEU A 115 -0.56 -16.49 15.98
CA LEU A 115 -0.16 -15.16 16.43
C LEU A 115 -0.73 -14.02 15.57
N ALA A 116 -0.89 -14.19 14.25
CA ALA A 116 -1.41 -13.11 13.40
C ALA A 116 -2.91 -12.89 13.59
N ALA A 117 -3.71 -13.95 13.68
CA ALA A 117 -5.16 -13.86 13.94
C ALA A 117 -5.51 -13.34 15.35
N SER A 118 -4.55 -13.38 16.26
CA SER A 118 -4.71 -12.86 17.63
C SER A 118 -4.26 -11.41 17.77
N GLU A 119 -3.44 -10.90 16.85
CA GLU A 119 -3.00 -9.48 16.80
C GLU A 119 -3.88 -8.60 15.89
N THR A 120 -4.70 -9.17 15.01
CA THR A 120 -5.58 -8.37 14.12
C THR A 120 -6.66 -7.61 14.89
N LEU A 121 -7.31 -8.23 15.87
CA LEU A 121 -8.41 -7.61 16.61
C LEU A 121 -7.95 -6.39 17.44
N PRO A 122 -6.88 -6.47 18.24
CA PRO A 122 -6.34 -5.29 18.93
C PRO A 122 -6.01 -4.17 17.95
N LYS A 123 -5.35 -4.50 16.84
CA LYS A 123 -4.96 -3.47 15.87
C LYS A 123 -6.15 -2.80 15.18
N GLN A 124 -7.20 -3.57 14.91
CA GLN A 124 -8.45 -3.05 14.35
C GLN A 124 -9.20 -2.19 15.37
N ALA A 125 -9.20 -2.57 16.65
CA ALA A 125 -9.80 -1.78 17.73
C ALA A 125 -9.07 -0.45 17.93
N GLU A 126 -7.73 -0.46 17.94
CA GLU A 126 -6.91 0.77 17.95
C GLU A 126 -7.24 1.68 16.78
N THR A 127 -7.28 1.12 15.57
CA THR A 127 -7.57 1.88 14.35
C THR A 127 -8.97 2.48 14.40
N ALA A 128 -9.98 1.70 14.82
CA ALA A 128 -11.34 2.18 14.97
C ALA A 128 -11.44 3.30 16.01
N PHE A 129 -10.77 3.15 17.16
CA PHE A 129 -10.73 4.18 18.20
C PHE A 129 -10.15 5.48 17.66
N MET A 130 -8.98 5.45 17.03
CA MET A 130 -8.33 6.66 16.51
C MET A 130 -9.17 7.38 15.46
N VAL A 131 -9.88 6.63 14.62
CA VAL A 131 -10.72 7.22 13.55
C VAL A 131 -12.00 7.83 14.12
N TYR A 132 -12.61 7.20 15.12
CA TYR A 132 -13.98 7.54 15.54
C TYR A 132 -14.07 8.27 16.88
N ALA A 133 -13.17 8.04 17.82
CA ALA A 133 -13.23 8.65 19.15
C ALA A 133 -13.11 10.18 19.10
N ALA A 134 -12.39 10.74 18.11
CA ALA A 134 -12.25 12.20 17.96
C ALA A 134 -13.45 12.89 17.26
N GLU A 135 -14.39 12.13 16.67
CA GLU A 135 -15.53 12.71 15.93
C GLU A 135 -16.59 13.26 16.89
N VAL A 136 -16.99 14.52 16.70
CA VAL A 136 -17.91 15.21 17.63
C VAL A 136 -19.35 15.20 17.11
N ARG A 137 -19.55 15.38 15.80
CA ARG A 137 -20.89 15.62 15.23
C ARG A 137 -21.63 14.31 14.98
N HIS A 138 -20.93 13.31 14.49
CA HIS A 138 -21.51 11.99 14.15
C HIS A 138 -20.63 10.85 14.70
N PRO A 139 -20.44 10.76 16.04
CA PRO A 139 -19.58 9.74 16.64
C PRO A 139 -20.08 8.31 16.38
N VAL A 140 -21.39 8.15 16.23
CA VAL A 140 -22.10 6.87 16.15
C VAL A 140 -23.25 6.93 15.16
N GLU A 141 -23.71 5.76 14.67
CA GLU A 141 -24.84 5.65 13.75
C GLU A 141 -26.18 5.67 14.50
N VAL A 142 -26.25 4.96 15.63
CA VAL A 142 -27.42 4.95 16.51
C VAL A 142 -26.98 5.38 17.90
N PHE A 143 -27.64 6.40 18.43
CA PHE A 143 -27.33 6.99 19.73
C PHE A 143 -27.92 6.19 20.89
N ALA A 144 -27.41 6.43 22.09
CA ALA A 144 -27.80 5.70 23.31
C ALA A 144 -29.27 5.86 23.71
N ASN A 145 -29.97 6.90 23.26
CA ASN A 145 -31.42 7.05 23.48
C ASN A 145 -32.25 5.96 22.78
N GLU A 146 -31.67 5.25 21.82
CA GLU A 146 -32.28 4.14 21.08
C GLU A 146 -31.55 2.82 21.34
N GLU A 147 -31.03 2.61 22.56
CA GLU A 147 -30.21 1.45 22.94
C GLU A 147 -30.83 0.09 22.53
N ALA A 148 -32.13 -0.11 22.77
CA ALA A 148 -32.82 -1.34 22.38
C ALA A 148 -32.82 -1.56 20.85
N HIS A 149 -32.96 -0.48 20.07
CA HIS A 149 -32.86 -0.54 18.62
C HIS A 149 -31.41 -0.83 18.18
N LEU A 150 -30.43 -0.14 18.76
CA LEU A 150 -29.00 -0.35 18.51
C LEU A 150 -28.60 -1.82 18.71
N ALA A 151 -28.98 -2.41 19.85
CA ALA A 151 -28.71 -3.81 20.18
C ALA A 151 -29.35 -4.76 19.16
N THR A 152 -30.62 -4.55 18.83
CA THR A 152 -31.36 -5.38 17.86
C THR A 152 -30.77 -5.28 16.45
N TRP A 153 -30.47 -4.06 16.01
CA TRP A 153 -29.94 -3.79 14.67
C TRP A 153 -28.53 -4.38 14.50
N LEU A 154 -27.61 -4.14 15.44
CA LEU A 154 -26.25 -4.70 15.37
C LEU A 154 -26.26 -6.21 15.57
N GLY A 155 -27.06 -6.75 16.50
CA GLY A 155 -27.21 -8.20 16.68
C GLY A 155 -27.62 -8.90 15.39
N LYS A 156 -28.57 -8.33 14.65
CA LYS A 156 -28.97 -8.83 13.33
C LYS A 156 -27.84 -8.75 12.29
N ARG A 157 -27.05 -7.68 12.28
CA ARG A 157 -25.93 -7.51 11.33
C ARG A 157 -24.77 -8.46 11.60
N LEU A 158 -24.49 -8.75 12.87
CA LEU A 158 -23.40 -9.63 13.29
C LEU A 158 -23.83 -11.11 13.40
N ALA A 159 -25.13 -11.40 13.22
CA ALA A 159 -25.73 -12.71 13.51
C ALA A 159 -25.40 -13.17 14.94
N ILE A 160 -25.64 -12.29 15.91
CA ILE A 160 -25.54 -12.54 17.36
C ILE A 160 -26.94 -12.41 17.94
N GLU A 161 -27.46 -13.52 18.47
CA GLU A 161 -28.74 -13.52 19.15
C GLU A 161 -28.64 -12.75 20.47
N ASN A 162 -29.63 -11.88 20.74
CA ASN A 162 -29.71 -11.11 21.98
C ASN A 162 -28.41 -10.36 22.33
N LEU A 163 -27.78 -9.71 21.34
CA LEU A 163 -26.61 -8.87 21.56
C LEU A 163 -26.87 -7.88 22.71
N LYS A 164 -26.05 -7.95 23.76
CA LYS A 164 -26.12 -7.05 24.90
C LYS A 164 -25.14 -5.90 24.73
N ILE A 165 -25.54 -4.72 25.17
CA ILE A 165 -24.67 -3.55 25.26
C ILE A 165 -24.25 -3.41 26.73
N PRO A 166 -22.96 -3.53 27.07
CA PRO A 166 -22.52 -3.45 28.45
C PRO A 166 -22.89 -2.11 29.11
N ASN A 167 -23.47 -2.16 30.30
CA ASN A 167 -23.67 -0.97 31.12
C ASN A 167 -22.41 -0.68 31.95
N LEU A 168 -21.74 0.42 31.63
CA LEU A 168 -20.49 0.87 32.29
C LEU A 168 -20.70 2.07 33.23
N GLN A 169 -21.95 2.41 33.55
CA GLN A 169 -22.26 3.58 34.37
C GLN A 169 -21.66 3.49 35.79
N SER A 170 -21.55 2.27 36.35
CA SER A 170 -20.90 2.03 37.65
C SER A 170 -19.42 2.42 37.65
N LEU A 171 -18.77 2.40 36.49
CA LEU A 171 -17.38 2.80 36.26
C LEU A 171 -17.26 4.25 35.76
N GLY A 172 -18.37 4.99 35.72
CA GLY A 172 -18.40 6.40 35.31
C GLY A 172 -18.48 6.63 33.79
N PHE A 173 -18.63 5.59 32.98
CA PHE A 173 -18.74 5.68 31.53
C PHE A 173 -20.19 5.54 31.06
N LYS A 174 -20.66 6.51 30.28
CA LYS A 174 -22.00 6.52 29.69
C LYS A 174 -21.92 6.10 28.23
N LEU A 175 -22.88 5.29 27.79
CA LEU A 175 -23.01 4.94 26.38
C LEU A 175 -23.31 6.21 25.57
N VAL A 176 -22.51 6.46 24.54
CA VAL A 176 -22.78 7.48 23.50
C VAL A 176 -23.66 6.86 22.42
N GLY A 177 -23.36 5.62 22.04
CA GLY A 177 -24.14 4.82 21.10
C GLY A 177 -23.26 3.76 20.43
N GLY A 178 -23.61 3.36 19.21
CA GLY A 178 -22.82 2.39 18.47
C GLY A 178 -22.94 2.48 16.95
N ARG A 179 -22.08 1.71 16.29
CA ARG A 179 -21.92 1.73 14.83
C ARG A 179 -21.49 0.38 14.28
N LEU A 180 -21.73 0.19 12.98
CA LEU A 180 -21.28 -0.97 12.24
C LEU A 180 -19.93 -0.65 11.57
N LEU A 181 -19.01 -1.60 11.56
CA LEU A 181 -17.70 -1.45 10.92
C LEU A 181 -17.12 -2.82 10.54
N PRO A 182 -16.19 -2.89 9.56
CA PRO A 182 -15.52 -4.14 9.25
C PRO A 182 -14.52 -4.53 10.35
N VAL A 183 -14.60 -5.77 10.80
CA VAL A 183 -13.61 -6.43 11.68
C VAL A 183 -13.20 -7.71 10.96
N ASP A 184 -11.92 -7.78 10.58
CA ASP A 184 -11.35 -8.87 9.79
C ASP A 184 -12.16 -9.25 8.53
N GLY A 185 -12.56 -8.22 7.77
CA GLY A 185 -13.36 -8.40 6.55
C GLY A 185 -14.81 -8.86 6.78
N ARG A 186 -15.25 -8.97 8.04
CA ARG A 186 -16.62 -9.36 8.41
C ARG A 186 -17.34 -8.21 9.13
N PRO A 187 -18.69 -8.24 9.21
CA PRO A 187 -19.43 -7.29 10.02
C PRO A 187 -19.01 -7.35 11.50
N GLY A 188 -18.64 -6.22 12.06
CA GLY A 188 -18.38 -6.00 13.48
C GLY A 188 -19.12 -4.78 14.00
N ALA A 189 -19.19 -4.66 15.32
CA ALA A 189 -19.90 -3.61 16.03
C ALA A 189 -18.93 -2.87 16.94
N MET A 190 -19.09 -1.55 17.02
CA MET A 190 -18.37 -0.73 17.99
C MET A 190 -19.38 0.04 18.82
N PHE A 191 -19.25 -0.04 20.13
CA PHE A 191 -19.94 0.81 21.09
C PHE A 191 -18.99 1.88 21.60
N MET A 192 -19.44 3.12 21.66
CA MET A 192 -18.65 4.23 22.16
C MET A 192 -19.20 4.68 23.52
N TYR A 193 -18.29 4.92 24.46
CA TYR A 193 -18.61 5.43 25.78
C TYR A 193 -17.79 6.68 26.08
N GLU A 194 -18.33 7.53 26.95
CA GLU A 194 -17.71 8.78 27.37
C GLU A 194 -17.92 8.98 28.87
N ASN A 195 -16.90 9.46 29.57
CA ASN A 195 -16.99 9.81 30.99
C ASN A 195 -17.29 11.31 31.20
N GLN A 196 -17.35 11.74 32.47
CA GLN A 196 -17.63 13.15 32.80
C GLN A 196 -16.50 14.12 32.40
N ALA A 197 -15.28 13.63 32.23
CA ALA A 197 -14.14 14.42 31.76
C ALA A 197 -14.09 14.52 30.22
N GLY A 198 -14.99 13.83 29.50
CA GLY A 198 -14.99 13.75 28.05
C GLY A 198 -14.02 12.71 27.48
N GLU A 199 -13.39 11.89 28.34
CA GLU A 199 -12.53 10.80 27.88
C GLU A 199 -13.40 9.68 27.31
N ARG A 200 -12.99 9.17 26.14
CA ARG A 200 -13.73 8.16 25.40
C ARG A 200 -13.04 6.81 25.46
N LEU A 201 -13.86 5.76 25.44
CA LEU A 201 -13.42 4.40 25.18
C LEU A 201 -14.38 3.73 24.20
N THR A 202 -13.89 2.73 23.50
CA THR A 202 -14.70 1.94 22.57
C THR A 202 -14.66 0.46 22.92
N VAL A 203 -15.80 -0.20 22.82
CA VAL A 203 -15.92 -1.66 22.91
C VAL A 203 -16.23 -2.19 21.51
N LEU A 204 -15.27 -2.89 20.92
CA LEU A 204 -15.38 -3.55 19.63
C LEU A 204 -15.79 -5.01 19.80
N VAL A 205 -16.72 -5.47 18.97
CA VAL A 205 -17.18 -6.86 18.91
C VAL A 205 -17.10 -7.34 17.45
N GLY A 206 -16.50 -8.50 17.22
CA GLY A 206 -16.44 -9.11 15.89
C GLY A 206 -16.36 -10.63 15.97
N ARG A 207 -16.70 -11.31 14.88
CA ARG A 207 -16.56 -12.77 14.81
C ARG A 207 -15.10 -13.15 14.54
N ASN A 208 -14.51 -13.96 15.42
CA ASN A 208 -13.19 -14.55 15.26
C ASN A 208 -13.33 -16.08 15.26
N THR A 209 -13.24 -16.70 14.08
CA THR A 209 -13.44 -18.15 13.92
C THR A 209 -12.18 -18.98 14.16
N GLU A 210 -11.02 -18.33 14.25
CA GLU A 210 -9.70 -18.99 14.27
C GLU A 210 -9.20 -19.27 15.69
N ASN A 211 -9.71 -18.53 16.68
CA ASN A 211 -9.34 -18.70 18.08
C ASN A 211 -10.56 -19.09 18.91
N ARG A 212 -10.49 -20.23 19.61
CA ARG A 212 -11.62 -20.81 20.38
C ARG A 212 -11.39 -20.87 21.88
N THR A 213 -10.31 -20.28 22.38
CA THR A 213 -9.95 -20.33 23.81
C THR A 213 -10.02 -18.94 24.41
N THR A 214 -10.79 -18.82 25.49
CA THR A 214 -10.87 -17.59 26.27
C THR A 214 -9.51 -17.27 26.90
N SER A 215 -8.89 -16.22 26.38
CA SER A 215 -7.66 -15.67 26.94
C SER A 215 -7.81 -14.16 27.01
N PHE A 216 -7.70 -13.63 28.23
CA PHE A 216 -7.57 -12.19 28.44
C PHE A 216 -6.16 -11.78 28.07
N ARG A 217 -6.06 -10.83 27.16
CA ARG A 217 -4.81 -10.31 26.63
C ARG A 217 -4.86 -8.79 26.61
N PHE A 218 -3.67 -8.23 26.47
CA PHE A 218 -3.45 -6.80 26.55
C PHE A 218 -2.42 -6.39 25.52
N ALA A 219 -2.70 -5.29 24.84
CA ALA A 219 -1.82 -4.64 23.89
C ALA A 219 -1.76 -3.14 24.20
N SER A 220 -0.58 -2.56 24.08
CA SER A 220 -0.33 -1.13 24.26
C SER A 220 0.30 -0.57 22.99
N SER A 221 -0.21 0.56 22.50
CA SER A 221 0.41 1.33 21.43
C SER A 221 0.36 2.81 21.77
N ASP A 222 1.53 3.44 21.89
CA ASP A 222 1.67 4.85 22.29
C ASP A 222 0.96 5.16 23.63
N ASN A 223 -0.09 5.98 23.61
CA ASN A 223 -0.94 6.29 24.78
C ASN A 223 -2.25 5.50 24.78
N LEU A 224 -2.41 4.57 23.85
CA LEU A 224 -3.63 3.82 23.66
C LEU A 224 -3.49 2.41 24.22
N GLU A 225 -4.38 2.10 25.15
CA GLU A 225 -4.41 0.79 25.78
C GLU A 225 -5.55 -0.02 25.18
N THR A 226 -5.32 -1.31 24.95
CA THR A 226 -6.33 -2.25 24.42
C THR A 226 -6.34 -3.55 25.22
N PHE A 227 -7.45 -3.82 25.90
CA PHE A 227 -7.75 -5.13 26.46
C PHE A 227 -8.61 -5.92 25.51
N TYR A 228 -8.29 -7.19 25.30
CA TYR A 228 -9.07 -8.02 24.40
C TYR A 228 -9.15 -9.45 24.89
N TRP A 229 -10.25 -10.11 24.54
CA TRP A 229 -10.47 -11.51 24.81
C TRP A 229 -11.33 -12.12 23.71
N ILE A 230 -11.37 -13.44 23.70
CA ILE A 230 -12.12 -14.22 22.74
C ILE A 230 -13.03 -15.14 23.55
N ASP A 231 -14.28 -15.24 23.18
CA ASP A 231 -15.23 -16.16 23.81
C ASP A 231 -16.04 -16.86 22.73
N GLY A 232 -15.87 -18.18 22.62
CA GLY A 232 -16.40 -18.97 21.52
C GLY A 232 -15.93 -18.45 20.15
N GLU A 233 -16.87 -17.94 19.35
CA GLU A 233 -16.62 -17.37 18.01
C GLU A 233 -16.55 -15.84 18.00
N LEU A 234 -16.64 -15.20 19.17
CA LEU A 234 -16.67 -13.74 19.29
C LEU A 234 -15.38 -13.22 19.92
N GLY A 235 -14.77 -12.26 19.24
CA GLY A 235 -13.68 -11.46 19.77
C GLY A 235 -14.20 -10.12 20.26
N TYR A 236 -13.71 -9.71 21.42
CA TYR A 236 -14.03 -8.45 22.06
C TYR A 236 -12.75 -7.67 22.32
N ALA A 237 -12.77 -6.36 22.09
CA ALA A 237 -11.67 -5.48 22.44
C ALA A 237 -12.21 -4.18 23.04
N VAL A 238 -11.59 -3.73 24.13
CA VAL A 238 -11.87 -2.46 24.79
C VAL A 238 -10.64 -1.60 24.64
N THR A 239 -10.80 -0.43 24.03
CA THR A 239 -9.70 0.47 23.67
C THR A 239 -9.98 1.89 24.13
N GLY A 240 -8.98 2.57 24.68
CA GLY A 240 -9.09 3.97 25.09
C GLY A 240 -7.78 4.58 25.57
N GLU A 241 -7.73 5.90 25.61
CA GLU A 241 -6.61 6.70 26.15
C GLU A 241 -6.76 6.88 27.66
N ILE A 242 -6.94 5.78 28.39
CA ILE A 242 -7.11 5.77 29.85
C ILE A 242 -6.13 4.79 30.49
N SER A 243 -5.97 4.86 31.81
CA SER A 243 -5.03 3.96 32.50
C SER A 243 -5.38 2.50 32.28
N ARG A 244 -4.34 1.66 32.22
CA ARG A 244 -4.46 0.21 32.10
C ARG A 244 -5.35 -0.39 33.18
N GLU A 245 -5.25 0.12 34.40
CA GLU A 245 -6.04 -0.35 35.55
C GLU A 245 -7.53 -0.13 35.32
N THR A 246 -7.93 1.07 34.90
CA THR A 246 -9.33 1.39 34.60
C THR A 246 -9.83 0.62 33.39
N LEU A 247 -9.02 0.50 32.32
CA LEU A 247 -9.41 -0.25 31.13
C LEU A 247 -9.62 -1.74 31.43
N ARG A 248 -8.82 -2.32 32.34
CA ARG A 248 -9.01 -3.68 32.82
C ARG A 248 -10.35 -3.85 33.54
N GLU A 249 -10.70 -2.94 34.45
CA GLU A 249 -11.99 -2.97 35.17
C GLU A 249 -13.18 -2.89 34.20
N VAL A 250 -13.06 -2.04 33.17
CA VAL A 250 -14.06 -1.95 32.10
C VAL A 250 -14.16 -3.27 31.33
N ALA A 251 -13.03 -3.85 30.93
CA ALA A 251 -13.02 -5.14 30.21
C ALA A 251 -13.64 -6.28 31.05
N GLU A 252 -13.37 -6.33 32.34
CA GLU A 252 -13.95 -7.30 33.27
C GLU A 252 -15.47 -7.11 33.43
N GLU A 253 -15.96 -5.86 33.50
CA GLU A 253 -17.39 -5.57 33.53
C GLU A 253 -18.07 -5.94 32.20
N CYS A 254 -17.46 -5.62 31.07
CA CYS A 254 -17.94 -6.04 29.75
C CYS A 254 -18.04 -7.57 29.67
N TYR A 255 -17.00 -8.29 30.06
CA TYR A 255 -16.98 -9.75 30.04
C TYR A 255 -18.11 -10.37 30.87
N ARG A 256 -18.40 -9.82 32.06
CA ARG A 256 -19.50 -10.30 32.92
C ARG A 256 -20.88 -10.15 32.28
N GLN A 257 -21.06 -9.16 31.39
CA GLN A 257 -22.36 -8.82 30.83
C GLN A 257 -22.62 -9.42 29.45
N PHE A 258 -21.58 -9.74 28.68
CA PHE A 258 -21.75 -10.35 27.37
C PHE A 258 -22.31 -11.77 27.48
N PRO A 259 -23.14 -12.18 26.51
CA PRO A 259 -23.64 -13.55 26.47
C PRO A 259 -22.48 -14.52 26.19
N SER A 260 -22.41 -15.56 27.02
CA SER A 260 -21.61 -16.78 26.78
C SER A 260 -22.25 -17.65 25.71
#